data_AF-A0A382WDQ1-F1
#
_entry.id   AF-A0A382WDQ1-F1
#
_cell.length_a   1.000
_cell.length_b   1.000
_cell.length_c   1.000
_cell.angle_alpha   90.00
_cell.angle_beta   90.00
_cell.angle_gamma   90.00
#
_symmetry.space_group_name_H-M   'P 1'
#
loop_
_entity.id
_entity.type
_entity.pdbx_description
1 polymer ?
#
loop_
_entity_poly.entity_id
_entity_poly.type
_entity_poly.pdbx_seq_one_letter_code
_entity_poly.pdbx_strand_id
1 'polypeptide(L)' 'MKKTILSSIILIMPLCIFGQNWAGTWRVSPEAGALHVGPGDGSTWWANSLDDVTTRA' A
#
# COMPACT_ATOMS: atom_id res chain seq x y z
N MET A 1 19.65 -10.22 33.63
CA MET A 1 19.60 -8.84 33.08
C MET A 1 19.93 -8.81 31.59
N LYS A 2 21.18 -9.03 31.15
CA LYS A 2 21.55 -9.07 29.72
C LYS A 2 20.71 -10.01 28.85
N LYS A 3 20.46 -11.24 29.32
CA LYS A 3 19.67 -12.26 28.58
C LYS A 3 18.19 -11.88 28.45
N THR A 4 17.64 -11.21 29.46
CA THR A 4 16.25 -10.72 29.48
C THR A 4 16.06 -9.54 28.53
N ILE A 5 17.04 -8.64 28.46
CA ILE A 5 17.07 -7.49 27.53
C ILE A 5 17.21 -7.96 26.07
N LEU A 6 18.05 -8.98 25.83
CA LEU A 6 18.22 -9.54 24.49
C LEU A 6 16.93 -10.21 23.99
N SER A 7 16.24 -10.94 24.88
CA SER A 7 14.99 -11.63 24.54
C SER A 7 13.83 -10.68 24.28
N SER A 8 13.76 -9.54 24.99
CA SER A 8 12.73 -8.53 24.74
C SER A 8 12.99 -7.75 23.45
N ILE A 9 14.23 -7.42 23.11
CA ILE A 9 14.55 -6.76 21.82
C ILE A 9 14.16 -7.65 20.63
N ILE A 10 14.44 -8.96 20.69
CA ILE A 10 14.09 -9.91 19.63
C ILE A 10 12.58 -10.04 19.42
N LEU A 11 11.78 -9.89 20.49
CA LEU A 11 10.32 -9.93 20.41
C LEU A 11 9.68 -8.61 19.95
N ILE A 12 10.29 -7.46 20.25
CA ILE A 12 9.72 -6.13 19.97
C ILE A 12 10.20 -5.58 18.60
N MET A 13 11.40 -5.99 18.15
CA MET A 13 11.99 -5.56 16.88
C MET A 13 11.15 -5.90 15.63
N PRO A 14 10.51 -7.08 15.52
CA PRO A 14 9.62 -7.36 14.39
C PRO A 14 8.42 -6.40 14.36
N LEU A 15 7.81 -6.13 15.52
CA LEU A 15 6.63 -5.27 15.65
C LEU A 15 6.89 -3.80 15.31
N CYS A 16 8.12 -3.31 15.52
CA CYS A 16 8.49 -1.93 15.21
C CYS A 16 9.00 -1.72 13.77
N ILE A 17 9.37 -2.78 13.04
CA ILE A 17 10.03 -2.69 11.72
C ILE A 17 9.09 -3.08 10.58
N PHE A 18 8.10 -3.94 10.83
CA PHE A 18 7.01 -4.15 9.88
C PHE A 18 6.03 -3.00 10.02
N GLY A 19 6.27 -1.94 9.23
CA GLY A 19 5.46 -0.73 9.17
C GLY A 19 3.98 -1.05 9.34
N GLN A 20 3.46 -0.74 10.53
CA GLN A 20 2.04 -0.81 10.83
C GLN A 20 1.36 0.37 10.12
N ASN A 21 1.41 0.41 8.78
CA ASN A 21 0.49 1.24 8.04
C ASN A 21 -0.87 0.59 8.24
N TRP A 22 -1.67 1.15 9.14
CA TRP A 22 -3.04 0.71 9.45
C TRP A 22 -3.89 0.53 8.18
N ALA A 23 -3.54 1.21 7.09
CA ALA A 23 -4.20 1.11 5.80
C ALA A 23 -3.66 0.00 4.87
N GLY A 24 -2.64 -0.76 5.29
CA GLY A 24 -1.99 -1.78 4.44
C GLY A 24 -1.19 -1.18 3.27
N THR A 25 -0.88 -2.01 2.28
CA THR A 25 -0.34 -1.52 1.00
C THR A 25 -1.50 -1.14 0.09
N TRP A 26 -1.61 0.13 -0.28
CA TRP A 26 -2.59 0.57 -1.27
C TRP A 26 -2.20 0.08 -2.65
N ARG A 27 -3.15 -0.49 -3.39
CA ARG A 27 -2.96 -0.98 -4.76
C ARG A 27 -4.22 -0.71 -5.58
N VAL A 28 -4.02 -0.40 -6.85
CA VAL A 28 -5.09 -0.22 -7.84
C VAL A 28 -5.54 -1.59 -8.37
N SER A 29 -6.83 -1.79 -8.65
CA SER A 29 -7.32 -3.02 -9.29
C SER A 29 -6.62 -3.23 -10.64
N PRO A 30 -6.30 -4.48 -11.04
CA PRO A 30 -5.53 -4.79 -12.26
C PRO A 30 -6.41 -4.74 -13.51
N GLU A 31 -7.12 -3.62 -13.71
CA GLU A 31 -8.02 -3.39 -14.82
C GLU A 31 -7.93 -1.92 -15.29
N ALA A 32 -8.29 -1.67 -16.55
CA ALA A 32 -8.35 -0.32 -17.08
C ALA A 32 -9.49 0.46 -16.42
N GLY A 33 -9.25 1.74 -16.08
CA GLY A 33 -10.25 2.60 -15.45
C GLY A 33 -10.48 2.37 -13.95
N ALA A 34 -9.71 1.50 -13.30
CA ALA A 34 -9.73 1.31 -11.84
C ALA A 34 -9.43 2.59 -11.05
N LEU A 35 -8.72 3.55 -11.66
CA LEU A 35 -8.49 4.90 -11.17
C LEU A 35 -8.80 5.89 -12.29
N HIS A 36 -9.62 6.88 -11.96
CA HIS A 36 -9.96 7.97 -12.87
C HIS A 36 -10.01 9.30 -12.12
N VAL A 37 -9.90 10.38 -12.87
CA VAL A 37 -10.05 11.75 -12.36
C VAL A 37 -11.16 12.43 -13.14
N GLY A 38 -11.94 13.27 -12.48
CA GLY A 38 -13.02 14.02 -13.11
C GLY A 38 -13.93 14.69 -12.08
N PRO A 39 -14.93 15.47 -12.51
CA PRO A 39 -15.85 16.19 -11.64
C PRO A 39 -16.81 15.29 -10.83
N GLY A 40 -16.83 13.98 -11.09
CA GLY A 40 -17.70 13.02 -10.41
C GLY A 40 -19.14 12.98 -10.95
N ASP A 41 -19.45 13.79 -11.96
CA ASP A 41 -20.73 13.82 -12.69
C ASP A 41 -20.80 12.80 -13.85
N GLY A 42 -19.85 11.88 -13.91
CA GLY A 42 -19.65 10.96 -15.02
C GLY A 42 -18.66 11.46 -16.07
N SER A 43 -18.27 12.73 -16.03
CA SER A 43 -17.22 13.26 -16.90
C SER A 43 -15.84 12.80 -16.42
N THR A 44 -15.06 12.21 -17.31
CA THR A 44 -13.70 11.72 -17.03
C THR A 44 -12.74 12.29 -18.06
N TRP A 45 -11.79 13.12 -17.62
CA TRP A 45 -10.72 13.66 -18.47
C TRP A 45 -9.44 12.79 -18.50
N TRP A 46 -9.28 11.89 -17.53
CA TRP A 46 -8.18 10.93 -17.47
C TRP A 46 -8.58 9.69 -16.67
N ALA A 47 -8.14 8.52 -17.15
CA ALA A 47 -8.24 7.24 -16.46
C ALA A 47 -7.01 6.39 -16.76
N ASN A 48 -6.65 5.48 -15.87
CA ASN A 48 -5.52 4.56 -16.08
C ASN A 48 -5.81 3.58 -17.23
N SER A 49 -4.76 3.20 -17.96
CA SER A 49 -4.80 2.06 -18.88
C SER A 49 -4.50 0.74 -18.16
N LEU A 50 -4.69 -0.38 -18.86
CA LEU A 50 -4.24 -1.70 -18.38
C LEU A 50 -2.70 -1.78 -18.29
N ASP A 51 -2.00 -1.14 -19.22
CA ASP A 51 -0.54 -1.11 -19.23
C ASP A 51 0.02 -0.36 -18.02
N ASP A 52 -0.66 0.70 -17.57
CA ASP A 52 -0.27 1.43 -16.36
C ASP A 52 -0.33 0.54 -15.12
N VAL A 53 -1.38 -0.27 -14.95
CA VAL A 53 -1.54 -1.14 -13.77
C VAL A 53 -0.73 -2.43 -13.84
N THR A 54 -0.32 -2.86 -15.03
CA THR A 54 0.51 -4.07 -15.20
C THR A 54 2.01 -3.77 -15.10
N THR A 55 2.43 -2.54 -15.41
CA THR A 55 3.87 -2.19 -15.48
C THR A 55 4.34 -1.23 -14.39
N ARG A 56 3.42 -0.51 -13.71
CA ARG A 56 3.78 0.61 -12.81
C ARG A 56 3.03 0.66 -11.47
N ALA A 57 2.00 -0.16 -11.26
CA ALA A 57 1.14 -0.13 -10.06
C ALA A 57 1.49 -1.17 -8.99
#